data_AF-A0A6F8T2Z7-F1
#
_entry.id   AF-A0A6F8T2Z7-F1
#
_cell.length_a   1.000
_cell.length_b   1.000
_cell.length_c   1.000
_cell.angle_alpha   90.00
_cell.angle_beta   90.00
_cell.angle_gamma   90.00
#
_symmetry.space_group_name_H-M   'P 1'
#
loop_
_entity.id
_entity.type
_entity.pdbx_description
1 polymer ?
#
loop_
_entity_poly.entity_id
_entity_poly.type
_entity_poly.pdbx_seq_one_letter_code
_entity_poly.pdbx_strand_id
1 'polypeptide(L)'
;MDENEELLQPASKNGVFYGTISFLATSIAAYAMIRKGNYRAALLLYRHSGGGGLNFYKQQENGQLKRSFAIDYHHFWDHTTKQSAWKLHYHRGENANQIKKHRPYEGGW
;
A
#
# COMPACT_ATOMS: atom_id res chain seq x y z
N MET A 1 -47.40 -12.36 7.32
CA MET A 1 -47.29 -11.30 6.30
C MET A 1 -46.72 -10.09 7.05
N ASP A 2 -45.43 -9.80 7.01
CA ASP A 2 -44.46 -10.02 5.94
C ASP A 2 -43.08 -10.45 6.44
N GLU A 3 -42.51 -11.38 5.67
CA GLU A 3 -41.18 -11.96 5.81
C GLU A 3 -40.19 -11.04 5.07
N ASN A 4 -39.33 -10.33 5.79
CA ASN A 4 -38.15 -9.69 5.22
C ASN A 4 -36.92 -10.46 5.69
N GLU A 5 -36.77 -11.67 5.15
CA GLU A 5 -35.55 -12.45 5.26
C GLU A 5 -34.61 -11.97 4.15
N GLU A 6 -33.76 -10.99 4.49
CA GLU A 6 -32.72 -10.49 3.61
C GLU A 6 -31.74 -11.63 3.33
N LEU A 7 -31.87 -12.23 2.14
CA LEU A 7 -31.05 -13.32 1.62
C LEU A 7 -29.55 -12.96 1.71
N LEU A 8 -28.88 -13.45 2.77
CA LEU A 8 -27.43 -13.54 2.85
C LEU A 8 -26.94 -14.44 1.71
N GLN A 9 -26.57 -13.83 0.58
CA GLN A 9 -25.92 -14.53 -0.51
C GLN A 9 -24.64 -15.19 0.04
N PRO A 10 -24.43 -16.50 -0.16
CA PRO A 10 -23.22 -17.16 0.32
C PRO A 10 -22.02 -16.53 -0.42
N ALA A 11 -21.11 -15.94 0.34
CA ALA A 11 -19.85 -15.44 -0.19
C ALA A 11 -19.21 -16.52 -1.09
N SER A 12 -18.97 -16.18 -2.36
CA SER A 12 -18.43 -17.08 -3.37
C SER A 12 -17.16 -17.76 -2.84
N LYS A 13 -17.25 -19.06 -2.54
CA LYS A 13 -16.12 -19.91 -2.08
C LYS A 13 -14.94 -19.86 -3.07
N ASN A 14 -15.24 -19.64 -4.34
CA ASN A 14 -14.24 -19.49 -5.40
C ASN A 14 -13.40 -18.21 -5.22
N GLY A 15 -14.02 -17.10 -4.80
CA GLY A 15 -13.30 -15.84 -4.56
C GLY A 15 -12.25 -15.93 -3.45
N VAL A 16 -12.55 -16.66 -2.38
CA VAL A 16 -11.60 -16.88 -1.27
C VAL A 16 -10.44 -17.75 -1.71
N PHE A 17 -10.70 -18.84 -2.44
CA PHE A 17 -9.65 -19.74 -2.94
C PHE A 17 -8.67 -19.06 -3.90
N TYR A 18 -9.18 -18.30 -4.87
CA TYR A 18 -8.32 -17.52 -5.78
C TYR A 18 -7.58 -16.39 -5.05
N GLY A 19 -8.21 -15.78 -4.05
CA GLY A 19 -7.57 -14.80 -3.18
C GLY A 19 -6.37 -15.38 -2.42
N THR A 20 -6.54 -16.56 -1.80
CA THR A 20 -5.48 -17.23 -1.05
C THR A 20 -4.31 -17.64 -1.95
N ILE A 21 -4.59 -18.21 -3.13
CA ILE A 21 -3.54 -18.58 -4.09
C ILE A 21 -2.79 -17.33 -4.58
N SER A 22 -3.52 -16.28 -4.93
CA SER A 22 -2.92 -15.03 -5.41
C SER A 22 -2.05 -14.38 -4.34
N PHE A 23 -2.51 -14.37 -3.09
CA PHE A 23 -1.74 -13.89 -1.95
C PHE A 23 -0.45 -14.72 -1.79
N LEU A 24 -0.56 -16.05 -1.70
CA LEU A 24 0.59 -16.93 -1.53
C LEU A 24 1.62 -16.77 -2.66
N ALA A 25 1.17 -16.78 -3.91
CA ALA A 25 2.03 -16.60 -5.08
C ALA A 25 2.76 -15.25 -5.04
N THR A 26 2.04 -14.18 -4.69
CA THR A 26 2.60 -12.83 -4.57
C THR A 26 3.61 -12.75 -3.43
N SER A 27 3.31 -13.37 -2.27
CA SER A 27 4.23 -13.43 -1.13
C SER A 27 5.52 -14.17 -1.47
N ILE A 28 5.44 -15.31 -2.16
CA ILE A 28 6.62 -16.07 -2.60
C ILE A 28 7.45 -15.25 -3.59
N ALA A 29 6.81 -14.64 -4.59
CA ALA A 29 7.50 -13.80 -5.57
C ALA A 29 8.20 -12.61 -4.91
N ALA A 30 7.52 -11.92 -3.98
CA ALA A 30 8.09 -10.82 -3.22
C ALA A 30 9.30 -11.28 -2.39
N TYR A 31 9.18 -12.39 -1.66
CA TYR A 31 10.28 -12.96 -0.88
C TYR A 31 11.49 -13.31 -1.75
N ALA A 32 11.26 -13.97 -2.90
CA ALA A 32 12.33 -14.33 -3.83
C ALA A 32 13.06 -13.09 -4.38
N MET A 33 12.32 -12.03 -4.73
CA MET A 33 12.89 -10.76 -5.18
C MET A 33 13.73 -10.07 -4.11
N ILE A 34 13.29 -10.12 -2.84
CA ILE A 34 14.05 -9.58 -1.71
C ILE A 34 15.31 -10.42 -1.47
N ARG A 35 15.20 -11.75 -1.46
CA ARG A 35 16.32 -12.67 -1.22
C ARG A 35 17.40 -12.59 -2.29
N LYS A 36 17.02 -12.32 -3.55
CA LYS A 36 17.97 -12.09 -4.65
C LYS A 36 18.79 -10.81 -4.45
N GLY A 37 18.36 -9.89 -3.57
CA GLY A 37 19.06 -8.64 -3.25
C GLY A 37 18.68 -7.46 -4.14
N ASN A 38 18.01 -7.70 -5.26
CA ASN A 38 17.63 -6.67 -6.23
C ASN A 38 16.52 -5.73 -5.73
N TYR A 39 15.75 -6.18 -4.73
CA TYR A 39 14.70 -5.41 -4.09
C TYR A 39 14.86 -5.42 -2.57
N ARG A 40 14.44 -4.33 -1.94
CA ARG A 40 14.41 -4.21 -0.47
C ARG A 40 13.08 -3.61 -0.04
N ALA A 41 12.62 -4.02 1.13
CA ALA A 41 11.45 -3.44 1.78
C ALA A 41 11.87 -2.88 3.15
N ALA A 42 11.30 -1.75 3.55
CA ALA A 42 11.53 -1.15 4.85
C ALA A 42 10.21 -0.68 5.46
N LEU A 43 9.95 -1.07 6.71
CA LEU A 43 8.90 -0.49 7.53
C LEU A 43 9.48 0.76 8.22
N LEU A 44 8.90 1.91 7.97
CA LEU A 44 9.32 3.19 8.56
C LEU A 44 8.24 3.68 9.52
N LEU A 45 8.68 4.19 10.67
CA LEU A 45 7.82 4.85 11.65
C LEU A 45 8.13 6.35 11.64
N TYR A 46 7.09 7.18 11.49
CA TYR A 46 7.26 8.62 11.31
C TYR A 46 7.14 9.35 12.63
N ARG A 47 8.27 9.79 13.19
CA ARG A 47 8.33 10.43 14.51
C ARG A 47 7.57 11.78 14.58
N HIS A 48 7.57 12.55 13.50
CA HIS A 48 7.00 13.90 13.48
C HIS A 48 5.52 13.94 13.11
N SER A 49 5.13 13.22 12.07
CA SER A 49 3.74 13.13 11.62
C SER A 49 2.94 12.01 12.29
N GLY A 50 3.59 11.17 13.11
CA GLY A 50 2.99 9.94 13.63
C GLY A 50 2.77 8.90 12.54
N GLY A 51 2.47 7.67 12.94
CA GLY A 51 2.17 6.59 12.01
C GLY A 51 3.41 5.98 11.36
N GLY A 52 3.26 5.50 10.13
CA GLY A 52 4.32 4.79 9.44
C GLY A 52 3.94 4.33 8.04
N GLY A 53 4.84 3.60 7.42
CA GLY A 53 4.60 3.07 6.09
C GLY A 53 5.63 2.07 5.61
N LEU A 54 5.23 1.32 4.59
CA LEU A 54 6.05 0.30 3.96
C LEU A 54 6.61 0.84 2.66
N ASN A 55 7.94 0.90 2.57
CA ASN A 55 8.66 1.43 1.41
C ASN A 55 9.36 0.28 0.68
N PHE A 56 9.26 0.28 -0.65
CA PHE A 56 9.91 -0.69 -1.53
C PHE A 56 10.96 0.01 -2.38
N TYR A 57 12.13 -0.61 -2.45
CA TYR A 57 13.30 -0.10 -3.13
C TYR A 57 13.79 -1.11 -4.15
N LYS A 58 14.26 -0.61 -5.28
CA LYS A 58 14.97 -1.39 -6.30
C LYS A 58 16.42 -0.95 -6.34
N GLN A 59 17.34 -1.90 -6.24
CA GLN A 59 18.75 -1.65 -6.44
C GLN A 59 19.00 -1.26 -7.91
N GLN A 60 19.67 -0.15 -8.12
CA GLN A 60 20.10 0.33 -9.43
C GLN A 60 21.46 -0.28 -9.78
N GLU A 61 21.86 -0.20 -11.05
CA GLU A 61 23.15 -0.71 -11.54
C GLU A 61 24.35 -0.07 -10.82
N ASN A 62 24.22 1.20 -10.41
CA ASN A 62 25.22 1.92 -9.62
C ASN A 62 25.24 1.54 -8.12
N GLY A 63 24.51 0.51 -7.72
CA GLY A 63 24.42 0.03 -6.34
C GLY A 63 23.49 0.83 -5.43
N GLN A 64 22.93 1.96 -5.88
CA GLN A 64 22.03 2.78 -5.07
C GLN A 64 20.62 2.18 -5.00
N LEU A 65 19.92 2.44 -3.90
CA LEU A 65 18.53 2.05 -3.72
C LEU A 65 17.60 3.17 -4.20
N LYS A 66 16.76 2.87 -5.18
CA LYS A 66 15.72 3.77 -5.66
C LYS A 66 14.38 3.32 -5.13
N ARG A 67 13.68 4.18 -4.38
CA ARG A 67 12.30 3.91 -3.95
C ARG A 67 11.40 3.81 -5.18
N SER A 68 10.73 2.68 -5.36
CA SER A 68 9.81 2.43 -6.47
C SER A 68 8.35 2.56 -6.05
N PHE A 69 8.06 2.26 -4.79
CA PHE A 69 6.71 2.28 -4.24
C PHE A 69 6.73 2.51 -2.74
N ALA A 70 5.69 3.12 -2.19
CA ALA A 70 5.42 3.13 -0.76
C ALA A 70 3.92 3.18 -0.47
N ILE A 71 3.51 2.62 0.66
CA ILE A 71 2.18 2.82 1.25
C ILE A 71 2.40 3.39 2.63
N ASP A 72 1.76 4.52 2.90
CA ASP A 72 1.97 5.32 4.10
C ASP A 72 0.62 5.63 4.74
N TYR A 73 0.58 5.53 6.06
CA TYR A 73 -0.54 5.95 6.89
C TYR A 73 -0.01 6.86 8.00
N HIS A 74 -0.28 8.15 7.86
CA HIS A 74 0.15 9.16 8.81
C HIS A 74 -0.79 10.37 8.83
N HIS A 75 -0.59 11.22 9.83
CA HIS A 75 -1.32 12.47 9.95
C HIS A 75 -0.96 13.41 8.80
N PHE A 76 -1.97 14.09 8.25
CA PHE A 76 -1.82 15.09 7.20
C PHE A 76 -2.69 16.31 7.54
N TRP A 77 -2.16 17.51 7.27
CA TRP A 77 -2.94 18.74 7.39
C TRP A 77 -3.80 18.93 6.15
N ASP A 78 -5.11 18.87 6.30
CA ASP A 78 -6.05 19.08 5.22
C ASP A 78 -6.26 20.58 5.00
N HIS A 79 -5.82 21.10 3.85
CA HIS A 79 -5.95 22.51 3.52
C HIS A 79 -7.39 22.95 3.20
N THR A 80 -8.26 22.01 2.85
CA THR A 80 -9.67 22.22 2.51
C THR A 80 -10.51 22.32 3.77
N THR A 81 -10.36 21.37 4.70
CA THR A 81 -11.14 21.35 5.94
C THR A 81 -10.46 22.10 7.10
N LYS A 82 -9.20 22.53 6.93
CA LYS A 82 -8.37 23.17 7.97
C LYS A 82 -8.24 22.32 9.24
N GLN A 83 -8.23 21.00 9.08
CA GLN A 83 -8.12 20.05 10.18
C GLN A 83 -7.03 19.02 9.87
N SER A 84 -6.48 18.41 10.92
CA SER A 84 -5.59 17.27 10.74
C SER A 84 -6.42 16.00 10.61
N ALA A 85 -6.04 15.16 9.65
CA ALA A 85 -6.67 13.86 9.44
C ALA A 85 -5.61 12.79 9.21
N TRP A 86 -5.88 11.58 9.71
CA TRP A 86 -5.13 10.40 9.34
C TRP A 86 -5.53 9.98 7.93
N LYS A 87 -4.56 9.83 7.03
CA LYS A 87 -4.88 9.46 5.66
C LYS A 87 -3.94 8.37 5.13
N LEU A 88 -4.55 7.32 4.57
CA LEU A 88 -3.85 6.26 3.85
C LEU A 88 -3.58 6.73 2.42
N HIS A 89 -2.32 6.66 2.02
CA HIS A 89 -1.92 7.04 0.67
C HIS A 89 -0.76 6.18 0.20
N TYR A 90 -0.49 6.28 -1.09
CA TYR A 90 0.62 5.58 -1.70
C TYR A 90 1.46 6.51 -2.56
N HIS A 91 2.71 6.08 -2.76
CA HIS A 91 3.69 6.75 -3.61
C HIS A 91 4.12 5.79 -4.70
N ARG A 92 4.11 6.25 -5.96
CA ARG A 92 4.69 5.51 -7.10
C ARG A 92 5.33 6.47 -8.09
N GLY A 93 6.29 6.01 -8.86
CA GLY A 93 6.85 6.82 -9.93
C GLY A 93 8.21 6.36 -10.41
N GLU A 94 8.55 6.79 -11.61
CA GLU A 94 9.82 6.48 -12.27
C GLU A 94 10.93 7.47 -11.89
N ASN A 95 10.59 8.63 -11.33
CA ASN A 95 11.55 9.65 -10.93
C ASN A 95 11.25 10.23 -9.55
N ALA A 96 12.22 10.98 -9.02
CA ALA A 96 12.16 11.59 -7.68
C ALA A 96 10.96 12.53 -7.49
N ASN A 97 10.47 13.17 -8.56
CA ASN A 97 9.33 14.07 -8.47
C ASN A 97 8.01 13.29 -8.40
N GLN A 98 7.88 12.21 -9.18
CA GLN A 98 6.68 11.38 -9.17
C GLN A 98 6.54 10.57 -7.87
N ILE A 99 7.64 10.05 -7.33
CA ILE A 99 7.64 9.26 -6.10
C ILE A 99 7.36 10.09 -4.85
N LYS A 100 7.41 11.44 -4.93
CA LYS A 100 7.03 12.34 -3.83
C LYS A 100 5.54 12.68 -3.80
N LYS A 101 4.80 12.35 -4.88
CA LYS A 101 3.37 12.66 -4.98
C LYS A 101 2.54 11.69 -4.13
N HIS A 102 1.84 12.25 -3.15
CA HIS A 102 0.81 11.55 -2.36
C HIS A 102 -0.37 11.20 -3.27
N ARG A 103 -0.82 9.94 -3.26
CA ARG A 103 -1.97 9.48 -4.06
C ARG A 103 -2.99 8.76 -3.19
N PRO A 104 -4.29 9.01 -3.38
CA PRO A 104 -5.33 8.50 -2.49
C PRO A 104 -5.52 7.04 -2.69
N TYR A 105 -5.71 6.33 -1.59
CA TYR A 105 -6.21 4.98 -1.69
C TYR A 105 -7.70 4.96 -2.07
N GLU A 106 -8.53 5.82 -1.46
CA GLU A 106 -10.00 5.82 -1.62
C GLU A 106 -10.54 6.83 -2.66
N GLY A 107 -9.66 7.45 -3.46
CA GLY A 107 -10.00 8.56 -4.35
C GLY A 107 -10.12 9.91 -3.63
N GLY A 108 -9.72 11.00 -4.30
CA GLY A 108 -9.79 12.38 -3.76
C GLY A 108 -8.67 12.80 -2.79
N TRP A 109 -8.06 13.97 -3.02
CA TRP A 109 -7.35 14.80 -2.02
C TRP A 109 -7.60 16.27 -2.30
#